data_AF-X0UIA1-F1
#
_entry.id   AF-X0UIA1-F1
#
_cell.length_a   1.000
_cell.length_b   1.000
_cell.length_c   1.000
_cell.angle_alpha   90.00
_cell.angle_beta   90.00
_cell.angle_gamma   90.00
#
_symmetry.space_group_name_H-M   'P 1'
#
loop_
_entity.id
_entity.type
_entity.pdbx_description
1 polymer ?
#
loop_
_entity_poly.entity_id
_entity_poly.type
_entity_poly.pdbx_seq_one_letter_code
_entity_poly.pdbx_strand_id
1 'polypeptide(L)'
;LTKNRTEGSVVPTSGMCVTCVDGCIGMCEIGKSAYRGHEVIYPQPFGVITAAAEKSYPVDYSHFNIMGTATGAHGVEADSDKAIFPAVNLEVTFGHDNGIKFRRPWIISGVGSTDIARNNWEGLAIGSAVAGTGLTIGENVVGMDDEAVFKKGRVVDTADLKRRVQLYKDHQRDGYGAIIVQANIEDTRLGVQEYAIGTLGVECAELKWGQGAKDIGGEVKIRDLAKAQLLHERGYLVLPDPTDPGVINQFERGGFKEFERHSRVGMVSEESFAERV
;
A
#
# COMPACT_ATOMS: atom_id res chain seq x y z
N LEU A 1 -19.20 -9.68 -7.21
CA LEU A 1 -19.21 -8.49 -6.33
C LEU A 1 -19.84 -8.88 -5.01
N THR A 2 -19.16 -8.52 -3.92
CA THR A 2 -19.56 -8.78 -2.53
C THR A 2 -20.91 -8.13 -2.22
N LYS A 3 -21.80 -8.79 -1.46
CA LYS A 3 -23.12 -8.23 -1.14
C LYS A 3 -23.67 -8.67 0.21
N ASN A 4 -24.45 -7.78 0.82
CA ASN A 4 -25.31 -8.08 1.95
C ASN A 4 -26.56 -8.84 1.51
N ARG A 5 -27.20 -9.52 2.46
CA ARG A 5 -28.47 -10.22 2.17
C ARG A 5 -29.60 -9.22 1.89
N THR A 6 -29.58 -8.10 2.60
CA THR A 6 -30.63 -7.07 2.54
C THR A 6 -30.01 -5.78 1.99
N GLU A 7 -29.85 -5.71 0.66
CA GLU A 7 -29.14 -4.62 -0.02
C GLU A 7 -29.69 -3.22 0.31
N GLY A 8 -31.02 -3.10 0.52
CA GLY A 8 -31.67 -1.85 0.92
C GLY A 8 -31.75 -1.59 2.44
N SER A 9 -31.17 -2.45 3.28
CA SER A 9 -31.22 -2.31 4.74
C SER A 9 -29.87 -2.66 5.35
N VAL A 10 -28.90 -1.81 5.07
CA VAL A 10 -27.50 -1.92 5.54
C VAL A 10 -27.21 -0.77 6.50
N VAL A 11 -26.56 -1.05 7.62
CA VAL A 11 -25.99 -0.07 8.54
C VAL A 11 -24.80 0.59 7.82
N PRO A 12 -24.86 1.88 7.48
CA PRO A 12 -23.84 2.50 6.64
C PRO A 12 -22.45 2.55 7.30
N THR A 13 -22.35 2.53 8.62
CA THR A 13 -21.05 2.61 9.32
C THR A 13 -20.33 1.27 9.41
N SER A 14 -21.06 0.17 9.58
CA SER A 14 -20.48 -1.18 9.72
C SER A 14 -20.51 -1.98 8.42
N GLY A 15 -21.39 -1.62 7.48
CA GLY A 15 -21.65 -2.41 6.28
C GLY A 15 -22.45 -3.69 6.57
N MET A 16 -23.04 -3.84 7.76
CA MET A 16 -23.85 -5.02 8.13
C MET A 16 -25.33 -4.81 7.82
N CYS A 17 -26.13 -5.88 7.71
CA CYS A 17 -27.59 -5.75 7.66
C CYS A 17 -28.13 -5.07 8.94
N VAL A 18 -29.15 -4.23 8.82
CA VAL A 18 -29.79 -3.54 9.96
C VAL A 18 -30.47 -4.53 10.92
N THR A 19 -31.02 -5.63 10.38
CA THR A 19 -31.72 -6.66 11.16
C THR A 19 -31.01 -8.00 11.01
N CYS A 20 -30.59 -8.59 12.14
CA CYS A 20 -30.16 -9.99 12.22
C CYS A 20 -31.34 -10.86 12.65
N VAL A 21 -31.58 -11.95 11.92
CA VAL A 21 -32.62 -12.93 12.24
C VAL A 21 -31.94 -14.28 12.49
N ASP A 22 -32.34 -14.94 13.58
CA ASP A 22 -31.92 -16.31 13.87
C ASP A 22 -32.38 -17.25 12.73
N GLY A 23 -31.48 -18.09 12.22
CA GLY A 23 -31.73 -18.90 11.01
C GLY A 23 -31.48 -18.19 9.67
N CYS A 24 -30.68 -17.12 9.65
CA CYS A 24 -30.25 -16.52 8.38
C CYS A 24 -29.47 -17.54 7.52
N ILE A 25 -29.97 -17.86 6.32
CA ILE A 25 -29.35 -18.82 5.38
C ILE A 25 -27.97 -18.38 4.82
N GLY A 26 -27.47 -17.19 5.18
CA GLY A 26 -26.03 -16.98 5.33
C GLY A 26 -25.13 -16.95 4.08
N MET A 27 -25.61 -16.58 2.89
CA MET A 27 -24.73 -16.47 1.69
C MET A 27 -24.26 -15.04 1.37
N CYS A 28 -24.50 -14.07 2.26
CA CYS A 28 -23.83 -12.77 2.20
C CYS A 28 -22.37 -12.88 2.65
N GLU A 29 -21.58 -11.82 2.48
CA GLU A 29 -20.15 -11.88 2.85
C GLU A 29 -19.94 -12.18 4.33
N ILE A 30 -20.72 -11.57 5.21
CA ILE A 30 -20.64 -11.82 6.66
C ILE A 30 -20.90 -13.30 6.97
N GLY A 31 -21.91 -13.90 6.34
CA GLY A 31 -22.22 -15.33 6.51
C GLY A 31 -21.12 -16.23 5.94
N LYS A 32 -20.57 -15.89 4.77
CA LYS A 32 -19.42 -16.59 4.19
C LYS A 32 -18.18 -16.47 5.07
N SER A 33 -17.90 -15.31 5.64
CA SER A 33 -16.77 -15.10 6.56
C SER A 33 -16.95 -15.90 7.85
N ALA A 34 -18.17 -16.01 8.37
CA ALA A 34 -18.42 -16.84 9.55
C ALA A 34 -18.19 -18.34 9.29
N TYR A 35 -18.55 -18.84 8.09
CA TYR A 35 -18.42 -20.26 7.75
C TYR A 35 -17.06 -20.65 7.16
N ARG A 36 -16.53 -19.84 6.23
CA ARG A 36 -15.28 -20.11 5.50
C ARG A 36 -14.06 -19.41 6.08
N GLY A 37 -14.24 -18.50 7.03
CA GLY A 37 -13.17 -17.80 7.73
C GLY A 37 -12.16 -17.16 6.79
N HIS A 38 -10.90 -17.56 6.95
CA HIS A 38 -9.73 -17.06 6.20
C HIS A 38 -9.87 -17.18 4.67
N GLU A 39 -10.61 -18.15 4.15
CA GLU A 39 -10.76 -18.32 2.69
C GLU A 39 -11.37 -17.10 1.99
N VAL A 40 -12.19 -16.32 2.71
CA VAL A 40 -12.88 -15.12 2.22
C VAL A 40 -12.39 -13.83 2.90
N ILE A 41 -11.17 -13.83 3.43
CA ILE A 41 -10.56 -12.63 4.03
C ILE A 41 -10.33 -11.51 3.00
N TYR A 42 -10.24 -11.86 1.70
CA TYR A 42 -10.03 -10.90 0.61
C TYR A 42 -11.28 -10.65 -0.23
N PRO A 43 -11.53 -9.38 -0.61
CA PRO A 43 -12.49 -9.04 -1.66
C PRO A 43 -12.20 -9.81 -2.96
N GLN A 44 -13.27 -10.29 -3.60
CA GLN A 44 -13.17 -11.07 -4.84
C GLN A 44 -13.67 -10.29 -6.07
N PRO A 45 -13.05 -10.47 -7.25
CA PRO A 45 -11.93 -11.39 -7.53
C PRO A 45 -10.56 -10.85 -7.09
N PHE A 46 -9.77 -11.66 -6.37
CA PHE A 46 -8.44 -11.27 -5.88
C PHE A 46 -7.45 -11.00 -7.02
N GLY A 47 -6.59 -9.98 -6.85
CA GLY A 47 -5.46 -9.66 -7.74
C GLY A 47 -5.81 -8.79 -8.97
N VAL A 48 -7.09 -8.69 -9.35
CA VAL A 48 -7.54 -7.92 -10.53
C VAL A 48 -8.46 -6.74 -10.20
N ILE A 49 -8.72 -6.50 -8.91
CA ILE A 49 -9.53 -5.38 -8.42
C ILE A 49 -8.80 -4.59 -7.35
N THR A 50 -9.23 -3.34 -7.16
CA THR A 50 -9.00 -2.57 -5.93
C THR A 50 -10.35 -2.36 -5.25
N ALA A 51 -10.42 -2.51 -3.93
CA ALA A 51 -11.65 -2.37 -3.16
C ALA A 51 -11.58 -1.16 -2.22
N ALA A 52 -12.71 -0.46 -2.06
CA ALA A 52 -12.89 0.66 -1.14
C ALA A 52 -14.07 0.37 -0.20
N ALA A 53 -14.27 1.23 0.80
CA ALA A 53 -15.40 1.12 1.72
C ALA A 53 -16.64 1.85 1.18
N GLU A 54 -17.83 1.26 1.31
CA GLU A 54 -19.13 1.92 1.09
C GLU A 54 -19.67 2.56 2.38
N LYS A 55 -18.78 2.91 3.32
CA LYS A 55 -19.18 3.39 4.64
C LYS A 55 -19.61 4.84 4.60
N SER A 56 -20.72 5.16 5.29
CA SER A 56 -21.06 6.54 5.60
C SER A 56 -20.33 6.95 6.88
N TYR A 57 -19.35 7.83 6.74
CA TYR A 57 -18.60 8.36 7.86
C TYR A 57 -19.38 9.53 8.48
N PRO A 58 -19.36 9.71 9.82
CA PRO A 58 -20.09 10.79 10.48
C PRO A 58 -19.57 12.18 10.08
N VAL A 59 -18.32 12.25 9.61
CA VAL A 59 -17.71 13.44 9.02
C VAL A 59 -16.92 12.97 7.79
N ASP A 60 -17.18 13.59 6.65
CA ASP A 60 -16.44 13.42 5.40
C ASP A 60 -16.32 14.76 4.67
N TYR A 61 -15.67 14.79 3.51
CA TYR A 61 -15.49 16.01 2.74
C TYR A 61 -16.80 16.65 2.24
N SER A 62 -17.94 15.93 2.23
CA SER A 62 -19.23 16.53 1.86
C SER A 62 -19.78 17.49 2.91
N HIS A 63 -19.28 17.39 4.15
CA HIS A 63 -19.61 18.30 5.25
C HIS A 63 -18.74 19.56 5.25
N PHE A 64 -17.73 19.62 4.38
CA PHE A 64 -16.79 20.73 4.28
C PHE A 64 -17.12 21.59 3.07
N ASN A 65 -17.19 22.92 3.27
CA ASN A 65 -17.39 23.87 2.18
C ASN A 65 -16.33 24.98 2.25
N ILE A 66 -15.68 25.24 1.11
CA ILE A 66 -14.72 26.34 0.97
C ILE A 66 -15.50 27.55 0.48
N MET A 67 -15.75 28.51 1.37
CA MET A 67 -16.43 29.75 1.03
C MET A 67 -15.49 30.67 0.25
N GLY A 68 -15.96 31.19 -0.88
CA GLY A 68 -15.27 32.28 -1.58
C GLY A 68 -15.25 33.57 -0.75
N THR A 69 -14.32 34.47 -1.07
CA THR A 69 -14.28 35.83 -0.52
C THR A 69 -14.67 36.84 -1.59
N ALA A 70 -15.35 37.92 -1.19
CA ALA A 70 -15.69 39.04 -2.08
C ALA A 70 -14.55 40.08 -2.17
N THR A 71 -13.52 39.96 -1.33
CA THR A 71 -12.41 40.91 -1.23
C THR A 71 -11.08 40.20 -0.96
N GLY A 72 -10.00 40.71 -1.55
CA GLY A 72 -8.66 40.17 -1.34
C GLY A 72 -8.32 38.98 -2.25
N ALA A 73 -7.06 38.59 -2.23
CA ALA A 73 -6.53 37.38 -2.88
C ALA A 73 -5.37 36.84 -2.03
N HIS A 74 -5.18 35.51 -2.05
CA HIS A 74 -4.06 34.84 -1.39
C HIS A 74 -3.16 34.20 -2.45
N GLY A 75 -1.84 34.39 -2.32
CA GLY A 75 -0.84 33.87 -3.27
C GLY A 75 -0.64 34.71 -4.54
N VAL A 76 -1.50 35.70 -4.77
CA VAL A 76 -1.41 36.67 -5.87
C VAL A 76 -1.94 38.03 -5.40
N GLU A 77 -1.63 39.10 -6.12
CA GLU A 77 -2.15 40.43 -5.86
C GLU A 77 -3.69 40.47 -5.96
N ALA A 78 -4.31 41.20 -5.03
CA ALA A 78 -5.77 41.39 -4.98
C ALA A 78 -6.23 42.39 -6.05
N ASP A 79 -6.17 41.97 -7.31
CA ASP A 79 -6.51 42.75 -8.50
C ASP A 79 -7.22 41.85 -9.52
N SER A 80 -8.28 42.36 -10.15
CA SER A 80 -9.13 41.57 -11.05
C SER A 80 -8.42 41.10 -12.33
N ASP A 81 -7.39 41.81 -12.79
CA ASP A 81 -6.61 41.44 -13.97
C ASP A 81 -5.48 40.44 -13.62
N LYS A 82 -5.15 40.29 -12.33
CA LYS A 82 -4.09 39.40 -11.83
C LYS A 82 -4.62 38.13 -11.16
N ALA A 83 -5.71 38.22 -10.40
CA ALA A 83 -6.31 37.11 -9.65
C ALA A 83 -7.18 36.21 -10.55
N ILE A 84 -6.56 35.64 -11.59
CA ILE A 84 -7.20 34.78 -12.59
C ILE A 84 -6.76 33.32 -12.44
N PHE A 85 -7.59 32.38 -12.90
CA PHE A 85 -7.32 30.94 -12.75
C PHE A 85 -5.94 30.47 -13.27
N PRO A 86 -5.35 31.02 -14.35
CA PRO A 86 -4.03 30.60 -14.81
C PRO A 86 -2.89 31.02 -13.88
N ALA A 87 -3.13 31.98 -12.98
CA ALA A 87 -2.13 32.46 -12.02
C ALA A 87 -2.01 31.56 -10.78
N VAL A 88 -2.85 30.51 -10.66
CA VAL A 88 -2.81 29.57 -9.54
C VAL A 88 -1.49 28.80 -9.55
N ASN A 89 -0.75 28.91 -8.45
CA ASN A 89 0.43 28.11 -8.19
C ASN A 89 0.07 26.90 -7.31
N LEU A 90 0.32 25.70 -7.82
CA LEU A 90 0.10 24.42 -7.13
C LEU A 90 1.39 23.80 -6.58
N GLU A 91 2.53 24.48 -6.74
CA GLU A 91 3.79 23.99 -6.22
C GLU A 91 3.79 23.99 -4.69
N VAL A 92 4.31 22.90 -4.12
CA VAL A 92 4.40 22.70 -2.68
C VAL A 92 5.77 22.16 -2.30
N THR A 93 6.20 22.48 -1.09
CA THR A 93 7.45 21.96 -0.51
C THR A 93 7.15 21.15 0.74
N PHE A 94 7.96 20.11 0.98
CA PHE A 94 7.87 19.24 2.14
C PHE A 94 9.23 19.10 2.83
N GLY A 95 9.19 18.66 4.09
CA GLY A 95 10.37 18.49 4.93
C GLY A 95 10.72 19.75 5.72
N HIS A 96 11.47 19.56 6.81
CA HIS A 96 11.92 20.64 7.69
C HIS A 96 12.73 21.72 6.93
N ASP A 97 13.48 21.32 5.92
CA ASP A 97 14.35 22.17 5.10
C ASP A 97 13.71 22.61 3.78
N ASN A 98 12.45 22.23 3.50
CA ASN A 98 11.77 22.43 2.22
C ASN A 98 12.53 21.83 1.02
N GLY A 99 13.33 20.77 1.24
CA GLY A 99 14.15 20.14 0.21
C GLY A 99 13.34 19.37 -0.84
N ILE A 100 12.16 18.85 -0.49
CA ILE A 100 11.30 18.07 -1.39
C ILE A 100 10.30 19.02 -2.06
N LYS A 101 10.28 19.05 -3.39
CA LYS A 101 9.42 19.97 -4.17
C LYS A 101 8.50 19.21 -5.10
N PHE A 102 7.19 19.42 -4.99
CA PHE A 102 6.23 18.90 -5.96
C PHE A 102 5.62 20.03 -6.77
N ARG A 103 5.34 19.77 -8.05
CA ARG A 103 4.62 20.71 -8.92
C ARG A 103 3.12 20.77 -8.59
N ARG A 104 2.63 19.73 -7.90
CA ARG A 104 1.21 19.55 -7.59
C ARG A 104 1.06 18.92 -6.20
N PRO A 105 0.01 19.26 -5.44
CA PRO A 105 -0.11 18.90 -4.03
C PRO A 105 -0.70 17.49 -3.84
N TRP A 106 -0.16 16.49 -4.54
CA TRP A 106 -0.59 15.10 -4.38
C TRP A 106 0.55 14.11 -4.61
N ILE A 107 0.33 12.89 -4.13
CA ILE A 107 1.25 11.77 -4.17
C ILE A 107 0.44 10.49 -4.37
N ILE A 108 1.01 9.54 -5.10
CA ILE A 108 0.48 8.17 -5.11
C ILE A 108 1.09 7.44 -3.90
N SER A 109 0.23 7.04 -2.98
CA SER A 109 0.62 6.35 -1.73
C SER A 109 1.20 4.96 -2.00
N GLY A 110 1.77 4.35 -0.95
CA GLY A 110 2.50 3.09 -1.03
C GLY A 110 1.72 1.98 -1.72
N VAL A 111 2.02 1.71 -2.99
CA VAL A 111 1.50 0.54 -3.72
C VAL A 111 2.58 -0.55 -3.71
N GLY A 112 2.29 -1.61 -2.96
CA GLY A 112 3.28 -2.64 -2.59
C GLY A 112 3.52 -3.70 -3.66
N SER A 113 3.74 -4.92 -3.18
CA SER A 113 4.17 -6.08 -3.96
C SER A 113 3.06 -6.84 -4.71
N THR A 114 1.87 -6.26 -4.85
CA THR A 114 0.75 -6.93 -5.53
C THR A 114 0.87 -6.85 -7.05
N ASP A 115 0.26 -7.81 -7.76
CA ASP A 115 0.28 -7.84 -9.22
C ASP A 115 -0.34 -6.60 -9.85
N ILE A 116 -1.43 -6.07 -9.28
CA ILE A 116 -2.07 -4.85 -9.78
C ILE A 116 -1.11 -3.65 -9.74
N ALA A 117 -0.30 -3.53 -8.70
CA ALA A 117 0.71 -2.48 -8.58
C ALA A 117 1.86 -2.70 -9.56
N ARG A 118 2.36 -3.94 -9.66
CA ARG A 118 3.46 -4.30 -10.56
C ARG A 118 3.10 -4.07 -12.04
N ASN A 119 1.92 -4.52 -12.46
CA ASN A 119 1.46 -4.48 -13.85
C ASN A 119 1.18 -3.05 -14.33
N ASN A 120 0.74 -2.16 -13.44
CA ASN A 120 0.46 -0.76 -13.76
C ASN A 120 1.62 0.19 -13.41
N TRP A 121 2.73 -0.33 -12.86
CA TRP A 121 3.81 0.50 -12.32
C TRP A 121 4.38 1.48 -13.35
N GLU A 122 4.49 1.07 -14.61
CA GLU A 122 5.07 1.90 -15.66
C GLU A 122 4.30 3.20 -15.89
N GLY A 123 2.98 3.10 -16.03
CA GLY A 123 2.12 4.28 -16.16
C GLY A 123 2.15 5.16 -14.92
N LEU A 124 2.14 4.56 -13.72
CA LEU A 124 2.20 5.29 -12.45
C LEU A 124 3.52 6.04 -12.28
N ALA A 125 4.65 5.37 -12.53
CA ALA A 125 5.98 5.93 -12.36
C ALA A 125 6.25 7.07 -13.34
N ILE A 126 6.03 6.84 -14.63
CA ILE A 126 6.24 7.86 -15.67
C ILE A 126 5.27 9.04 -15.45
N GLY A 127 4.00 8.75 -15.17
CA GLY A 127 2.97 9.77 -14.94
C GLY A 127 3.29 10.66 -13.74
N SER A 128 3.65 10.06 -12.59
CA SER A 128 4.01 10.82 -11.39
C SER A 128 5.28 11.64 -11.58
N ALA A 129 6.31 11.08 -12.21
CA ALA A 129 7.59 11.75 -12.46
C ALA A 129 7.43 12.96 -13.40
N VAL A 130 6.72 12.79 -14.53
CA VAL A 130 6.44 13.88 -15.48
C VAL A 130 5.54 14.95 -14.85
N ALA A 131 4.59 14.56 -14.01
CA ALA A 131 3.75 15.50 -13.28
C ALA A 131 4.51 16.26 -12.17
N GLY A 132 5.74 15.85 -11.83
CA GLY A 132 6.52 16.42 -10.73
C GLY A 132 5.90 16.15 -9.36
N THR A 133 5.38 14.93 -9.16
CA THR A 133 4.67 14.50 -7.95
C THR A 133 5.28 13.23 -7.37
N GLY A 134 4.99 12.94 -6.10
CA GLY A 134 5.54 11.78 -5.44
C GLY A 134 4.93 10.45 -5.89
N LEU A 135 5.70 9.37 -5.76
CA LEU A 135 5.23 7.99 -5.84
C LEU A 135 5.92 7.15 -4.77
N THR A 136 5.14 6.47 -3.93
CA THR A 136 5.68 5.57 -2.91
C THR A 136 5.67 4.13 -3.40
N ILE A 137 6.86 3.51 -3.44
CA ILE A 137 7.03 2.06 -3.56
C ILE A 137 6.63 1.47 -2.20
N GLY A 138 5.53 0.71 -2.17
CA GLY A 138 5.04 0.10 -0.94
C GLY A 138 5.91 -1.06 -0.45
N GLU A 139 5.57 -1.55 0.74
CA GLU A 139 6.29 -2.62 1.42
C GLU A 139 6.41 -3.95 0.64
N ASN A 140 7.36 -4.79 1.07
CA ASN A 140 7.58 -6.17 0.65
C ASN A 140 7.93 -6.39 -0.83
N VAL A 141 8.18 -5.33 -1.62
CA VAL A 141 8.60 -5.46 -3.03
C VAL A 141 9.89 -6.28 -3.14
N VAL A 142 10.86 -6.05 -2.25
CA VAL A 142 12.14 -6.79 -2.25
C VAL A 142 11.96 -8.24 -1.79
N GLY A 143 11.21 -8.46 -0.71
CA GLY A 143 11.00 -9.81 -0.19
C GLY A 143 10.23 -10.71 -1.13
N MET A 144 9.37 -10.15 -2.00
CA MET A 144 8.59 -10.89 -3.00
C MET A 144 9.30 -11.10 -4.34
N ASP A 145 10.44 -10.46 -4.54
CA ASP A 145 11.25 -10.55 -5.75
C ASP A 145 12.06 -11.85 -5.74
N ASP A 146 11.74 -12.77 -6.65
CA ASP A 146 12.41 -14.07 -6.75
C ASP A 146 13.88 -13.92 -7.17
N GLU A 147 14.23 -12.80 -7.81
CA GLU A 147 15.58 -12.49 -8.29
C GLU A 147 16.39 -11.68 -7.25
N ALA A 148 15.80 -11.36 -6.08
CA ALA A 148 16.52 -10.65 -5.04
C ALA A 148 17.65 -11.51 -4.43
N VAL A 149 18.84 -10.92 -4.35
CA VAL A 149 20.05 -11.53 -3.78
C VAL A 149 20.28 -11.01 -2.39
N PHE A 150 20.47 -11.93 -1.45
CA PHE A 150 20.73 -11.63 -0.05
C PHE A 150 22.10 -12.13 0.38
N LYS A 151 22.82 -11.31 1.16
CA LYS A 151 24.08 -11.67 1.80
C LYS A 151 23.98 -11.39 3.29
N LYS A 152 24.16 -12.43 4.11
CA LYS A 152 24.04 -12.35 5.59
C LYS A 152 22.71 -11.73 6.04
N GLY A 153 21.60 -12.13 5.39
CA GLY A 153 20.25 -11.66 5.72
C GLY A 153 19.91 -10.25 5.23
N ARG A 154 20.82 -9.57 4.51
CA ARG A 154 20.56 -8.24 3.93
C ARG A 154 20.54 -8.29 2.42
N VAL A 155 19.65 -7.52 1.81
CA VAL A 155 19.56 -7.38 0.35
C VAL A 155 20.80 -6.67 -0.20
N VAL A 156 21.33 -7.20 -1.30
CA VAL A 156 22.45 -6.61 -2.04
C VAL A 156 22.13 -6.41 -3.52
N ASP A 157 21.10 -7.08 -4.03
CA ASP A 157 20.64 -6.93 -5.40
C ASP A 157 19.14 -7.26 -5.53
N THR A 158 18.45 -6.60 -6.47
CA THR A 158 17.03 -6.79 -6.78
C THR A 158 16.75 -6.52 -8.26
N ALA A 159 15.72 -7.16 -8.80
CA ALA A 159 15.19 -6.86 -10.13
C ALA A 159 14.03 -5.85 -10.04
N ASP A 160 13.04 -6.09 -9.17
CA ASP A 160 11.81 -5.29 -9.16
C ASP A 160 12.05 -3.89 -8.56
N LEU A 161 12.67 -3.80 -7.39
CA LEU A 161 12.93 -2.49 -6.76
C LEU A 161 13.82 -1.59 -7.63
N LYS A 162 14.86 -2.15 -8.27
CA LYS A 162 15.70 -1.41 -9.24
C LYS A 162 14.86 -0.86 -10.38
N ARG A 163 14.09 -1.73 -11.05
CA ARG A 163 13.22 -1.31 -12.16
C ARG A 163 12.28 -0.19 -11.74
N ARG A 164 11.67 -0.30 -10.55
CA ARG A 164 10.71 0.68 -10.05
C ARG A 164 11.32 2.04 -9.80
N VAL A 165 12.49 2.08 -9.14
CA VAL A 165 13.24 3.32 -8.88
C VAL A 165 13.75 3.93 -10.18
N GLN A 166 14.38 3.12 -11.04
CA GLN A 166 14.98 3.60 -12.29
C GLN A 166 13.94 4.24 -13.20
N LEU A 167 12.78 3.59 -13.36
CA LEU A 167 11.74 4.07 -14.25
C LEU A 167 11.19 5.45 -13.83
N TYR A 168 11.06 5.70 -12.52
CA TYR A 168 10.68 7.02 -12.02
C TYR A 168 11.79 8.04 -12.28
N LYS A 169 13.04 7.71 -11.92
CA LYS A 169 14.20 8.60 -12.05
C LYS A 169 14.48 9.01 -13.50
N ASP A 170 14.35 8.07 -14.44
CA ASP A 170 14.56 8.31 -15.88
C ASP A 170 13.59 9.37 -16.44
N HIS A 171 12.43 9.53 -15.80
CA HIS A 171 11.37 10.44 -16.24
C HIS A 171 11.21 11.66 -15.32
N GLN A 172 11.98 11.74 -14.24
CA GLN A 172 11.97 12.86 -13.32
C GLN A 172 12.56 14.10 -14.01
N ARG A 173 11.97 15.27 -13.77
CA ARG A 173 12.38 16.52 -14.41
C ARG A 173 12.60 17.62 -13.40
N ASP A 174 13.65 18.41 -13.63
CA ASP A 174 13.95 19.65 -12.90
C ASP A 174 14.05 19.49 -11.37
N GLY A 175 14.34 18.27 -10.88
CA GLY A 175 14.40 17.97 -9.45
C GLY A 175 13.04 17.99 -8.72
N TYR A 176 11.92 17.97 -9.45
CA TYR A 176 10.58 17.89 -8.84
C TYR A 176 10.12 16.44 -8.65
N GLY A 177 9.25 16.23 -7.67
CA GLY A 177 8.76 14.92 -7.30
C GLY A 177 9.75 14.13 -6.44
N ALA A 178 9.30 13.01 -5.89
CA ALA A 178 10.13 12.08 -5.14
C ALA A 178 9.67 10.65 -5.37
N ILE A 179 10.61 9.73 -5.51
CA ILE A 179 10.36 8.29 -5.37
C ILE A 179 10.65 7.91 -3.92
N ILE A 180 9.66 7.35 -3.24
CA ILE A 180 9.76 7.02 -1.82
C ILE A 180 9.82 5.51 -1.66
N VAL A 181 10.76 5.00 -0.86
CA VAL A 181 10.81 3.57 -0.50
C VAL A 181 10.27 3.38 0.90
N GLN A 182 9.06 2.81 0.97
CA GLN A 182 8.43 2.43 2.22
C GLN A 182 9.01 1.10 2.72
N ALA A 183 9.30 1.03 4.02
CA ALA A 183 9.74 -0.20 4.68
C ALA A 183 8.91 -0.50 5.92
N ASN A 184 8.40 -1.72 5.99
CA ASN A 184 7.84 -2.29 7.21
C ASN A 184 8.92 -3.02 8.04
N ILE A 185 8.50 -3.81 9.03
CA ILE A 185 9.42 -4.60 9.85
C ILE A 185 10.24 -5.59 9.01
N GLU A 186 9.62 -6.29 8.07
CA GLU A 186 10.33 -7.25 7.23
C GLU A 186 11.34 -6.54 6.32
N ASP A 187 10.96 -5.46 5.66
CA ASP A 187 11.85 -4.67 4.81
C ASP A 187 13.02 -4.07 5.61
N THR A 188 12.76 -3.64 6.86
CA THR A 188 13.79 -3.13 7.78
C THR A 188 14.80 -4.23 8.13
N ARG A 189 14.34 -5.44 8.44
CA ARG A 189 15.23 -6.59 8.72
C ARG A 189 16.07 -6.97 7.51
N LEU A 190 15.51 -6.84 6.31
CA LEU A 190 16.21 -7.11 5.05
C LEU A 190 17.17 -5.98 4.63
N GLY A 191 17.17 -4.83 5.30
CA GLY A 191 18.03 -3.69 4.96
C GLY A 191 17.63 -2.99 3.66
N VAL A 192 16.33 -2.99 3.33
CA VAL A 192 15.82 -2.49 2.04
C VAL A 192 16.09 -1.00 1.85
N GLN A 193 15.89 -0.18 2.89
CA GLN A 193 16.12 1.26 2.79
C GLN A 193 17.61 1.59 2.66
N GLU A 194 18.48 0.88 3.37
CA GLU A 194 19.93 1.02 3.28
C GLU A 194 20.41 0.71 1.86
N TYR A 195 19.89 -0.36 1.25
CA TYR A 195 20.16 -0.69 -0.14
C TYR A 195 19.60 0.37 -1.10
N ALA A 196 18.34 0.80 -0.92
CA ALA A 196 17.69 1.79 -1.77
C ALA A 196 18.43 3.14 -1.74
N ILE A 197 18.82 3.60 -0.56
CA ILE A 197 19.55 4.87 -0.37
C ILE A 197 20.98 4.72 -0.89
N GLY A 198 21.73 3.74 -0.37
CA GLY A 198 23.16 3.61 -0.65
C GLY A 198 23.49 3.13 -2.07
N THR A 199 22.62 2.34 -2.68
CA THR A 199 22.88 1.70 -3.99
C THR A 199 22.03 2.31 -5.11
N LEU A 200 20.74 2.55 -4.85
CA LEU A 200 19.81 3.07 -5.86
C LEU A 200 19.69 4.61 -5.82
N GLY A 201 20.32 5.26 -4.84
CA GLY A 201 20.32 6.70 -4.65
C GLY A 201 18.93 7.26 -4.32
N VAL A 202 18.06 6.48 -3.69
CA VAL A 202 16.75 6.98 -3.23
C VAL A 202 16.96 7.98 -2.10
N GLU A 203 16.29 9.12 -2.17
CA GLU A 203 16.46 10.23 -1.21
C GLU A 203 15.32 10.31 -0.19
N CYS A 204 14.21 9.60 -0.42
CA CYS A 204 13.04 9.59 0.44
C CYS A 204 12.72 8.18 0.94
N ALA A 205 12.67 8.02 2.25
CA ALA A 205 12.35 6.76 2.92
C ALA A 205 11.10 6.95 3.80
N GLU A 206 10.20 5.97 3.80
CA GLU A 206 8.99 5.98 4.64
C GLU A 206 9.01 4.77 5.58
N LEU A 207 8.81 5.00 6.88
CA LEU A 207 8.69 3.92 7.87
C LEU A 207 7.23 3.57 8.06
N LYS A 208 6.88 2.29 7.89
CA LYS A 208 5.50 1.79 8.03
C LYS A 208 5.37 0.83 9.20
N TRP A 209 4.57 1.19 10.20
CA TRP A 209 4.27 0.32 11.36
C TRP A 209 2.86 -0.25 11.36
N GLY A 210 1.96 0.34 10.57
CA GLY A 210 0.58 -0.08 10.42
C GLY A 210 -0.05 0.50 9.17
N GLN A 211 -1.32 0.17 8.92
CA GLN A 211 -2.09 0.76 7.83
C GLN A 211 -3.53 1.01 8.27
N GLY A 212 -4.08 2.18 7.93
CA GLY A 212 -5.44 2.54 8.38
C GLY A 212 -6.55 1.62 7.85
N ALA A 213 -6.29 0.87 6.77
CA ALA A 213 -7.27 -0.06 6.22
C ALA A 213 -7.49 -1.31 7.09
N LYS A 214 -6.49 -1.73 7.85
CA LYS A 214 -6.53 -2.96 8.65
C LYS A 214 -5.45 -2.94 9.74
N ASP A 215 -5.81 -3.41 10.94
CA ASP A 215 -4.89 -3.47 12.09
C ASP A 215 -4.05 -4.76 12.09
N ILE A 216 -3.57 -5.12 10.91
CA ILE A 216 -2.65 -6.24 10.64
C ILE A 216 -1.60 -5.78 9.62
N GLY A 217 -0.50 -6.51 9.48
CA GLY A 217 0.48 -6.22 8.44
C GLY A 217 -0.08 -6.46 7.04
N GLY A 218 0.70 -6.09 6.01
CA GLY A 218 0.42 -6.49 4.64
C GLY A 218 0.14 -8.00 4.55
N GLU A 219 -0.64 -8.42 3.57
CA GLU A 219 -0.99 -9.82 3.36
C GLU A 219 -1.06 -10.13 1.86
N VAL A 220 -0.54 -11.29 1.44
CA VAL A 220 -0.58 -11.74 0.03
C VAL A 220 -0.83 -13.24 -0.02
N LYS A 221 -1.65 -13.68 -0.99
CA LYS A 221 -1.86 -15.10 -1.30
C LYS A 221 -0.82 -15.64 -2.28
N ILE A 222 -0.30 -16.83 -2.00
CA ILE A 222 0.74 -17.50 -2.77
C ILE A 222 0.23 -18.87 -3.22
N ARG A 223 0.25 -19.12 -4.52
CA ARG A 223 -0.25 -20.37 -5.14
C ARG A 223 0.83 -21.42 -5.36
N ASP A 224 2.07 -21.11 -5.02
CA ASP A 224 3.23 -21.93 -5.31
C ASP A 224 3.96 -22.28 -4.02
N LEU A 225 4.16 -23.58 -3.78
CA LEU A 225 4.81 -24.08 -2.57
C LEU A 225 6.27 -23.62 -2.48
N ALA A 226 7.01 -23.65 -3.59
CA ALA A 226 8.42 -23.26 -3.60
C ALA A 226 8.57 -21.77 -3.23
N LYS A 227 7.68 -20.91 -3.73
CA LYS A 227 7.63 -19.50 -3.36
C LYS A 227 7.22 -19.30 -1.90
N ALA A 228 6.29 -20.09 -1.37
CA ALA A 228 5.93 -20.07 0.04
C ALA A 228 7.12 -20.43 0.94
N GLN A 229 7.87 -21.47 0.58
CA GLN A 229 9.09 -21.90 1.28
C GLN A 229 10.20 -20.83 1.19
N LEU A 230 10.43 -20.26 0.01
CA LEU A 230 11.38 -19.16 -0.18
C LEU A 230 11.10 -17.97 0.74
N LEU A 231 9.82 -17.57 0.85
CA LEU A 231 9.43 -16.45 1.71
C LEU A 231 9.60 -16.80 3.18
N HIS A 232 9.29 -18.03 3.59
CA HIS A 232 9.55 -18.51 4.94
C HIS A 232 11.05 -18.47 5.28
N GLU A 233 11.93 -18.92 4.37
CA GLU A 233 13.39 -18.85 4.52
C GLU A 233 13.89 -17.40 4.64
N ARG A 234 13.23 -16.45 3.96
CA ARG A 234 13.49 -15.01 4.08
C ARG A 234 12.96 -14.39 5.38
N GLY A 235 12.35 -15.18 6.28
CA GLY A 235 11.89 -14.75 7.60
C GLY A 235 10.47 -14.19 7.65
N TYR A 236 9.70 -14.34 6.56
CA TYR A 236 8.28 -14.00 6.53
C TYR A 236 7.44 -14.98 7.34
N LEU A 237 6.29 -14.51 7.84
CA LEU A 237 5.27 -15.39 8.38
C LEU A 237 4.47 -15.97 7.22
N VAL A 238 4.52 -17.28 7.03
CA VAL A 238 3.78 -17.99 6.00
C VAL A 238 2.89 -19.03 6.67
N LEU A 239 1.60 -18.99 6.35
CA LEU A 239 0.58 -19.85 6.91
C LEU A 239 -0.21 -20.52 5.78
N PRO A 240 -0.55 -21.82 5.90
CA PRO A 240 0.01 -22.78 6.86
C PRO A 240 1.54 -22.95 6.69
N ASP A 241 2.23 -23.56 7.67
CA ASP A 241 3.70 -23.69 7.65
C ASP A 241 4.16 -24.45 6.38
N PRO A 242 4.88 -23.79 5.44
CA PRO A 242 5.25 -24.40 4.17
C PRO A 242 6.39 -25.42 4.29
N THR A 243 6.93 -25.62 5.49
CA THR A 243 7.99 -26.59 5.80
C THR A 243 7.47 -27.84 6.50
N ASP A 244 6.22 -27.83 6.97
CA ASP A 244 5.59 -28.99 7.60
C ASP A 244 5.22 -30.06 6.56
N PRO A 245 5.70 -31.32 6.70
CA PRO A 245 5.42 -32.39 5.73
C PRO A 245 3.93 -32.71 5.57
N GLY A 246 3.13 -32.55 6.62
CA GLY A 246 1.67 -32.75 6.59
C GLY A 246 0.98 -31.66 5.76
N VAL A 247 1.37 -30.41 5.96
CA VAL A 247 0.88 -29.26 5.17
C VAL A 247 1.25 -29.42 3.70
N ILE A 248 2.49 -29.78 3.39
CA ILE A 248 2.96 -29.99 2.02
C ILE A 248 2.11 -31.06 1.32
N ASN A 249 1.93 -32.21 1.98
CA ASN A 249 1.13 -33.31 1.43
C ASN A 249 -0.33 -32.90 1.22
N GLN A 250 -0.91 -32.13 2.16
CA GLN A 250 -2.27 -31.62 2.01
C GLN A 250 -2.39 -30.65 0.82
N PHE A 251 -1.41 -29.77 0.62
CA PHE A 251 -1.37 -28.85 -0.52
C PHE A 251 -1.26 -29.60 -1.85
N GLU A 252 -0.32 -30.53 -1.96
CA GLU A 252 -0.11 -31.35 -3.17
C GLU A 252 -1.33 -32.20 -3.53
N ARG A 253 -2.10 -32.65 -2.52
CA ARG A 253 -3.37 -33.36 -2.71
C ARG A 253 -4.57 -32.44 -2.97
N GLY A 254 -4.36 -31.12 -3.03
CA GLY A 254 -5.41 -30.14 -3.29
C GLY A 254 -6.36 -29.89 -2.12
N GLY A 255 -5.96 -30.25 -0.89
CA GLY A 255 -6.74 -30.00 0.33
C GLY A 255 -6.89 -28.51 0.64
N PHE A 256 -5.95 -27.68 0.18
CA PHE A 256 -6.09 -26.23 0.05
C PHE A 256 -5.28 -25.77 -1.17
N LYS A 257 -5.48 -24.52 -1.61
CA LYS A 257 -4.95 -24.04 -2.90
C LYS A 257 -3.93 -22.91 -2.81
N GLU A 258 -3.82 -22.27 -1.64
CA GLU A 258 -3.07 -21.01 -1.48
C GLU A 258 -2.48 -20.94 -0.07
N PHE A 259 -1.22 -20.52 0.04
CA PHE A 259 -0.59 -20.06 1.28
C PHE A 259 -0.84 -18.57 1.47
N GLU A 260 -0.78 -18.11 2.70
CA GLU A 260 -0.88 -16.71 3.09
C GLU A 260 0.44 -16.24 3.67
N ARG A 261 1.01 -15.18 3.08
CA ARG A 261 2.14 -14.48 3.68
C ARG A 261 1.65 -13.25 4.40
N HIS A 262 1.99 -13.15 5.68
CA HIS A 262 1.62 -12.09 6.61
C HIS A 262 2.85 -11.25 6.98
N SER A 263 2.68 -9.94 7.06
CA SER A 263 3.65 -9.03 7.65
C SER A 263 3.36 -8.84 9.14
N ARG A 264 4.41 -8.63 9.92
CA ARG A 264 4.27 -8.30 11.34
C ARG A 264 3.81 -6.86 11.52
N VAL A 265 3.03 -6.62 12.58
CA VAL A 265 2.64 -5.28 13.01
C VAL A 265 3.75 -4.66 13.85
N GLY A 266 4.06 -3.39 13.63
CA GLY A 266 5.10 -2.66 14.34
C GLY A 266 4.74 -2.44 15.81
N MET A 267 5.52 -3.01 16.73
CA MET A 267 5.42 -2.76 18.17
C MET A 267 6.52 -1.78 18.58
N VAL A 268 6.38 -0.52 18.18
CA VAL A 268 7.43 0.49 18.29
C VAL A 268 7.46 1.10 19.70
N SER A 269 8.65 1.20 20.27
CA SER A 269 8.96 2.03 21.45
C SER A 269 9.65 3.32 21.01
N GLU A 270 9.66 4.34 21.88
CA GLU A 270 10.40 5.57 21.62
C GLU A 270 11.89 5.32 21.35
N GLU A 271 12.54 4.45 22.13
CA GLU A 271 13.96 4.09 21.96
C GLU A 271 14.22 3.41 20.61
N SER A 272 13.41 2.41 20.25
CA SER A 272 13.57 1.70 18.96
C SER A 272 13.22 2.57 17.76
N PHE A 273 12.35 3.56 17.94
CA PHE A 273 12.10 4.60 16.94
C PHE A 273 13.33 5.49 16.75
N ALA A 274 13.87 6.02 17.86
CA ALA A 274 15.02 6.91 17.83
C ALA A 274 16.29 6.23 17.28
N GLU A 275 16.47 4.93 17.51
CA GLU A 275 17.58 4.17 16.89
C GLU A 275 17.39 4.00 15.37
N ARG A 276 16.14 3.95 14.89
CA ARG A 276 15.85 3.74 13.47
C ARG A 276 15.98 5.00 12.61
N VAL A 277 15.68 6.17 13.17
CA VAL A 277 15.66 7.48 12.47
C VAL A 277 17.00 8.17 12.56
#